data_AF-A0A2N1QNP1-F1
#
_entry.id   AF-A0A2N1QNP1-F1
#
_cell.length_a   1.000
_cell.length_b   1.000
_cell.length_c   1.000
_cell.angle_alpha   90.00
_cell.angle_beta   90.00
_cell.angle_gamma   90.00
#
_symmetry.space_group_name_H-M   'P 1'
#
loop_
_entity.id
_entity.type
_entity.pdbx_description
1 polymer ?
#
loop_
_entity_poly.entity_id
_entity_poly.type
_entity_poly.pdbx_seq_one_letter_code
_entity_poly.pdbx_strand_id
1 'polypeptide(L)' 'MPEVAFWQGNEALAHGALAAGCRFFAGYPITPSTEIAEIMAEELPKL' A
#
# COMPACT_ATOMS: atom_id res chain seq x y z
N MET A 1 -4.03 -1.42 -22.58
CA MET A 1 -3.45 -0.11 -22.19
C MET A 1 -3.16 -0.21 -20.70
N PRO A 2 -2.01 0.27 -20.19
CA PRO A 2 -1.85 0.34 -18.74
C PRO A 2 -2.97 1.22 -18.19
N GLU A 3 -3.68 0.73 -17.18
CA GLU A 3 -4.73 1.48 -16.51
C GLU A 3 -4.07 2.64 -15.74
N VAL A 4 -4.45 3.88 -16.08
CA VAL A 4 -3.95 5.06 -15.38
C VAL A 4 -4.87 5.30 -14.18
N ALA A 5 -4.40 4.97 -12.98
CA ALA A 5 -5.08 5.24 -11.73
C ALA A 5 -4.54 6.54 -11.09
N PHE A 6 -5.44 7.34 -10.51
CA PHE A 6 -5.10 8.56 -9.78
C PHE A 6 -5.13 8.30 -8.28
N TRP A 7 -4.02 7.80 -7.75
CA TRP A 7 -3.89 7.45 -6.34
C TRP A 7 -3.38 8.59 -5.47
N GLN A 8 -3.75 8.56 -4.19
CA GLN A 8 -3.05 9.32 -3.15
C GLN A 8 -1.64 8.73 -2.94
N GLY A 9 -0.71 9.54 -2.42
CA GLY A 9 0.69 9.13 -2.27
C GLY A 9 0.88 7.85 -1.44
N ASN A 10 0.14 7.71 -0.34
CA ASN A 10 0.18 6.52 0.52
C ASN A 10 -0.29 5.25 -0.20
N GLU A 11 -1.33 5.37 -1.03
CA GLU A 11 -1.89 4.27 -1.81
C GLU A 11 -0.92 3.84 -2.91
N ALA A 12 -0.37 4.80 -3.65
CA ALA A 12 0.65 4.52 -4.65
C ALA A 12 1.89 3.83 -4.05
N LEU A 13 2.32 4.23 -2.85
CA LEU A 13 3.43 3.61 -2.14
C LEU A 13 3.11 2.17 -1.72
N ALA A 14 1.94 1.92 -1.13
CA ALA A 14 1.53 0.60 -0.69
C ALA A 14 1.46 -0.38 -1.86
N HIS A 15 0.75 -0.02 -2.94
CA HIS A 15 0.67 -0.85 -4.15
C HIS A 15 2.04 -1.01 -4.84
N GLY A 16 2.86 0.04 -4.84
CA GLY A 16 4.24 -0.04 -5.35
C GLY A 16 5.10 -1.04 -4.56
N ALA A 17 4.99 -1.06 -3.23
CA ALA A 17 5.70 -2.01 -2.39
C ALA A 17 5.25 -3.46 -2.64
N LEU A 18 3.94 -3.68 -2.78
CA LEU A 18 3.38 -4.99 -3.12
C LEU A 18 3.86 -5.46 -4.50
N ALA A 19 3.81 -4.58 -5.51
CA ALA A 19 4.30 -4.86 -6.86
C ALA A 19 5.81 -5.15 -6.88
N ALA A 20 6.60 -4.53 -6.00
CA ALA A 20 8.02 -4.81 -5.82
C ALA A 20 8.31 -6.14 -5.09
N GLY A 21 7.26 -6.86 -4.66
CA GLY A 21 7.38 -8.17 -4.02
C GLY A 21 7.48 -8.13 -2.50
N CYS A 22 7.09 -7.04 -1.85
CA CYS A 22 6.97 -6.98 -0.39
C CYS A 22 6.08 -8.13 0.13
N ARG A 23 6.55 -8.86 1.15
CA ARG A 23 5.85 -9.99 1.78
C ARG A 23 5.57 -9.79 3.27
N PHE A 24 6.00 -8.66 3.83
CA PHE A 24 5.83 -8.35 5.24
C PHE A 24 5.72 -6.84 5.43
N PHE A 25 4.74 -6.42 6.22
CA PHE A 25 4.57 -5.03 6.62
C PHE A 25 4.34 -4.97 8.13
N ALA A 26 5.03 -4.03 8.78
CA ALA A 26 4.80 -3.66 10.17
C ALA A 26 4.68 -2.14 10.24
N GLY A 27 3.63 -1.65 10.87
CA GLY A 27 3.35 -0.23 10.98
C GLY A 27 2.74 0.12 12.33
N TYR A 28 2.86 1.39 12.70
CA TYR A 28 2.18 1.98 13.83
C TYR A 28 1.30 3.14 13.31
N PRO A 29 0.01 3.23 13.68
CA PRO A 29 -0.85 4.29 13.20
C PRO A 29 -0.32 5.68 13.57
N ILE A 30 -0.08 6.52 12.56
CA ILE A 30 0.35 7.91 12.73
C ILE A 30 -0.04 8.74 11.50
N THR A 31 -0.64 9.91 11.72
CA THR A 31 -0.96 10.85 10.65
C THR A 31 0.33 11.48 10.09
N PRO A 32 0.49 11.62 8.76
CA PRO A 32 -0.48 11.38 7.69
C PRO A 32 -0.22 10.06 6.91
N SER A 33 0.27 8.99 7.54
CA SER A 33 0.68 7.75 6.86
C SER A 33 -0.11 6.51 7.27
N THR A 34 -1.20 6.67 8.01
CA THR A 34 -2.03 5.56 8.49
C THR A 34 -2.61 4.73 7.34
N GLU A 35 -2.95 5.35 6.21
CA GLU A 35 -3.57 4.67 5.06
C GLU A 35 -2.63 3.61 4.46
N ILE A 36 -1.31 3.74 4.60
CA ILE A 36 -0.37 2.70 4.16
C ILE A 36 -0.63 1.41 4.95
N ALA A 37 -0.81 1.51 6.26
CA ALA A 37 -1.06 0.35 7.11
C ALA A 37 -2.43 -0.28 6.83
N GLU A 38 -3.44 0.55 6.56
CA GLU A 38 -4.78 0.08 6.18
C GLU A 38 -4.76 -0.70 4.87
N ILE A 39 -4.12 -0.15 3.83
CA ILE A 39 -4.00 -0.81 2.51
C ILE A 39 -3.17 -2.09 2.62
N MET A 40 -2.05 -2.07 3.34
CA MET A 40 -1.23 -3.27 3.53
C MET A 40 -1.97 -4.36 4.33
N ALA A 41 -2.80 -3.99 5.31
CA ALA A 41 -3.63 -4.95 6.03
C ALA A 41 -4.68 -5.62 5.14
N GLU A 42 -5.21 -4.89 4.15
CA GLU A 42 -6.18 -5.43 3.19
C GLU A 42 -5.54 -6.23 2.05
N GLU A 43 -4.48 -5.69 1.43
CA GLU A 43 -3.94 -6.20 0.17
C GLU A 43 -2.84 -7.25 0.34
N LEU A 44 -1.97 -7.10 1.35
CA LEU A 44 -0.85 -8.03 1.57
C LEU A 44 -1.30 -9.49 1.76
N PRO A 45 -2.41 -9.81 2.47
CA PRO A 45 -2.89 -11.19 2.61
C PRO A 45 -3.45 -11.82 1.33
N LYS A 46 -3.71 -11.01 0.28
CA LYS A 46 -4.24 -11.49 -1.01
C LYS A 46 -3.14 -12.00 -1.95
N LEU A 47 -1.87 -11.73 -1.65
CA LEU A 47 -0.68 -12.16 -2.42
C LEU A 47 -0.31 -13.62 -2.18
#